data_AF-A0A0B6ZJL9-F1
#
_entry.id   AF-A0A0B6ZJL9-F1
#
_cell.length_a   1.000
_cell.length_b   1.000
_cell.length_c   1.000
_cell.angle_alpha   90.00
_cell.angle_beta   90.00
_cell.angle_gamma   90.00
#
_symmetry.space_group_name_H-M   'P 1'
#
loop_
_entity.id
_entity.type
_entity.pdbx_description
1 polymer ?
#
loop_
_entity_poly.entity_id
_entity_poly.type
_entity_poly.pdbx_seq_one_letter_code
_entity_poly.pdbx_strand_id
1 'polypeptide(L)'
;MATTTASLTINFKDGSSRTISHPVCQHNDTVRYDQLQTSLSYIQKESNSILTTLINQETANKSNAVSRVDNLNTTATVVVSRSIDELETDSSTGNDEDDDDEEDDDNADTTEKPPEKKRKTK
;
A
#
# COMPACT_ATOMS: atom_id res chain seq x y z
N MET A 1 12.63 -31.65 -25.08
CA MET A 1 12.82 -30.18 -25.13
C MET A 1 13.10 -29.71 -23.72
N ALA A 2 14.13 -28.90 -23.51
CA ALA A 2 14.40 -28.30 -22.21
C ALA A 2 13.41 -27.15 -21.97
N THR A 3 12.96 -26.99 -20.74
CA THR A 3 12.01 -25.96 -20.34
C THR A 3 12.66 -25.16 -19.22
N THR A 4 12.71 -23.84 -19.37
CA THR A 4 13.04 -22.94 -18.27
C THR A 4 11.76 -22.30 -17.74
N THR A 5 11.84 -21.50 -16.68
CA THR A 5 10.67 -20.90 -16.06
C THR A 5 10.95 -19.43 -15.79
N ALA A 6 10.05 -18.56 -16.25
CA ALA A 6 10.02 -17.19 -15.78
C ALA A 6 9.20 -17.14 -14.49
N SER A 7 9.71 -16.47 -13.47
CA SER A 7 9.02 -16.37 -12.17
C SER A 7 9.07 -14.94 -11.64
N LEU A 8 7.99 -14.53 -10.98
CA LEU A 8 7.88 -13.29 -10.21
C LEU A 8 7.46 -13.64 -8.79
N THR A 9 8.17 -13.13 -7.80
CA THR A 9 7.81 -13.29 -6.38
C THR A 9 7.40 -11.94 -5.81
N ILE A 10 6.24 -11.91 -5.19
CA ILE A 10 5.70 -10.75 -4.48
C ILE A 10 5.87 -11.03 -2.98
N ASN A 11 6.58 -10.15 -2.28
CA ASN A 11 6.75 -10.23 -0.83
C ASN A 11 5.79 -9.24 -0.16
N PHE A 12 5.06 -9.72 0.84
CA PHE A 12 4.07 -8.93 1.56
C PHE A 12 4.62 -8.44 2.90
N LYS A 13 3.98 -7.41 3.46
CA LYS A 13 4.41 -6.78 4.72
C LYS A 13 4.25 -7.69 5.94
N ASP A 14 3.36 -8.67 5.87
CA ASP A 14 3.19 -9.70 6.90
C ASP A 14 4.28 -10.80 6.85
N GLY A 15 5.26 -10.65 5.96
CA GLY A 15 6.34 -11.61 5.74
C GLY A 15 5.95 -12.79 4.86
N SER A 16 4.69 -12.89 4.42
CA SER A 16 4.28 -13.90 3.45
C SER A 16 4.79 -13.55 2.05
N SER A 17 4.83 -14.54 1.15
CA SER A 17 5.21 -14.33 -0.24
C SER A 17 4.33 -15.13 -1.18
N ARG A 18 4.20 -14.66 -2.42
CA ARG A 18 3.50 -15.37 -3.48
C ARG A 18 4.33 -15.35 -4.75
N THR A 19 4.59 -16.54 -5.29
CA THR A 19 5.33 -16.72 -6.53
C THR A 19 4.37 -17.06 -7.66
N ILE A 20 4.54 -16.38 -8.79
CA ILE A 20 3.90 -16.65 -10.06
C ILE A 20 4.99 -17.23 -10.96
N SER A 21 4.77 -18.42 -11.50
CA SER A 21 5.72 -19.10 -12.36
C SER A 21 5.04 -19.54 -13.65
N HIS A 22 5.71 -19.35 -14.77
CA HIS A 22 5.21 -19.80 -16.07
C HIS A 22 6.34 -20.39 -16.92
N PRO A 23 6.11 -21.56 -17.56
CA PRO A 23 7.14 -22.22 -18.34
C PRO A 23 7.51 -21.43 -19.60
N VAL A 24 8.77 -21.55 -20.00
CA VAL A 24 9.33 -20.99 -21.22
C VAL A 24 10.11 -22.10 -21.93
N CYS A 25 9.64 -22.50 -23.10
CA CYS A 25 10.29 -23.54 -23.89
C CYS A 25 11.62 -23.05 -24.45
N GLN A 26 12.65 -23.88 -24.35
CA GLN A 26 13.95 -23.65 -24.98
C GLN A 26 14.04 -24.44 -26.29
N HIS A 27 14.68 -23.83 -27.29
CA HIS A 27 15.05 -24.49 -28.53
C HIS A 27 16.56 -24.31 -28.72
N ASN A 28 17.30 -25.42 -28.80
CA ASN A 28 18.77 -25.43 -28.86
C ASN A 28 19.41 -24.56 -27.77
N ASP A 29 19.04 -24.83 -26.52
CA ASP A 29 19.49 -24.11 -25.30
C ASP A 29 19.20 -22.60 -25.28
N THR A 30 18.44 -22.10 -26.26
CA THR A 30 18.08 -20.69 -26.36
C THR A 30 16.60 -20.51 -26.03
N VAL A 31 16.31 -19.51 -25.20
CA VAL A 31 14.94 -19.08 -24.92
C VAL A 31 14.38 -18.38 -26.15
N ARG A 32 13.24 -18.87 -26.63
CA ARG A 32 12.52 -18.23 -27.73
C ARG A 32 11.84 -16.95 -27.26
N TYR A 33 12.05 -15.85 -27.98
CA TYR A 33 11.50 -14.53 -27.62
C TYR A 33 9.96 -14.54 -27.56
N ASP A 34 9.29 -15.18 -28.51
CA ASP A 34 7.82 -15.29 -28.52
C ASP A 34 7.30 -16.01 -27.26
N GLN A 35 7.96 -17.09 -26.85
CA GLN A 35 7.61 -17.85 -25.66
C GLN A 35 7.88 -17.05 -24.38
N LEU A 36 8.99 -16.32 -24.34
CA LEU A 36 9.30 -15.42 -23.23
C LEU A 36 8.26 -14.30 -23.13
N GLN A 37 7.89 -13.69 -24.24
CA GLN A 37 6.87 -12.65 -24.30
C GLN A 37 5.51 -13.15 -23.80
N THR A 38 5.09 -14.34 -24.23
CA THR A 38 3.87 -14.99 -23.72
C THR A 38 3.95 -15.20 -22.22
N SER A 39 5.08 -15.70 -21.72
CA SER A 39 5.28 -15.95 -20.30
C SER A 39 5.28 -14.68 -19.46
N LEU A 40 5.88 -13.60 -19.95
CA LEU A 40 5.88 -12.29 -19.27
C LEU A 40 4.48 -11.67 -19.24
N SER A 41 3.73 -11.78 -20.35
CA SER A 41 2.33 -11.32 -20.41
C SER A 41 1.43 -12.09 -19.43
N TYR A 42 1.60 -13.41 -19.33
CA TYR A 42 0.91 -14.22 -18.34
C TYR A 42 1.23 -13.76 -16.90
N ILE A 43 2.52 -13.62 -16.58
CA ILE A 43 2.96 -13.21 -15.24
C ILE A 43 2.41 -11.84 -14.89
N GLN A 44 2.42 -10.88 -15.83
CA GLN A 44 1.86 -9.55 -15.64
C GLN A 44 0.35 -9.59 -15.37
N LYS A 45 -0.39 -10.41 -16.12
CA LYS A 45 -1.84 -10.56 -15.91
C LYS A 45 -2.15 -11.12 -14.53
N GLU A 46 -1.44 -12.17 -14.12
CA GLU A 46 -1.61 -12.79 -12.81
C GLU A 46 -1.20 -11.86 -11.67
N SER A 47 -0.09 -11.12 -11.81
CA SER A 47 0.35 -10.16 -10.79
C SER A 47 -0.69 -9.06 -10.61
N ASN A 48 -1.24 -8.54 -11.70
CA ASN A 48 -2.27 -7.52 -11.65
C ASN A 48 -3.55 -8.03 -11.00
N SER A 49 -3.94 -9.27 -11.28
CA SER A 49 -5.09 -9.92 -10.63
C SER A 49 -4.92 -10.02 -9.11
N ILE A 50 -3.74 -10.46 -8.66
CA ILE A 50 -3.40 -10.57 -7.24
C ILE A 50 -3.44 -9.20 -6.56
N LEU A 51 -2.76 -8.21 -7.14
CA LEU A 51 -2.69 -6.86 -6.57
C LEU A 51 -4.07 -6.20 -6.53
N THR A 52 -4.88 -6.35 -7.58
CA THR A 52 -6.26 -5.84 -7.60
C THR A 52 -7.10 -6.46 -6.49
N THR A 53 -7.00 -7.78 -6.29
CA THR A 53 -7.71 -8.47 -5.21
C THR A 53 -7.31 -7.92 -3.84
N LEU A 54 -6.01 -7.71 -3.61
CA LEU A 54 -5.50 -7.17 -2.35
C LEU A 54 -5.97 -5.74 -2.11
N ILE A 55 -5.93 -4.88 -3.13
CA ILE A 55 -6.42 -3.50 -3.03
C ILE A 55 -7.91 -3.48 -2.66
N ASN A 56 -8.72 -4.34 -3.29
CA ASN A 56 -10.15 -4.42 -3.00
C ASN A 56 -10.42 -4.92 -1.57
N GLN A 57 -9.68 -5.92 -1.10
CA GLN A 57 -9.78 -6.42 0.27
C GLN A 57 -9.42 -5.35 1.29
N GLU A 58 -8.31 -4.63 1.08
CA GLU A 58 -7.87 -3.57 1.97
C GLU A 58 -8.86 -2.40 2.00
N THR A 59 -9.40 -2.03 0.84
CA THR A 59 -10.41 -0.97 0.74
C THR A 59 -11.69 -1.34 1.50
N ALA A 60 -12.15 -2.59 1.37
CA ALA A 60 -13.31 -3.09 2.13
C ALA A 60 -13.04 -3.13 3.64
N ASN A 61 -11.84 -3.55 4.05
CA ASN A 61 -11.45 -3.59 5.47
C ASN A 61 -11.44 -2.19 6.09
N LYS A 62 -10.91 -1.19 5.39
CA LYS A 62 -10.93 0.22 5.84
C LYS A 62 -12.35 0.74 5.99
N SER A 63 -13.23 0.49 5.01
CA SER A 63 -14.63 0.90 5.10
C SER A 63 -15.36 0.26 6.29
N ASN A 64 -15.05 -1.00 6.61
CA ASN A 64 -15.62 -1.70 7.76
C ASN A 64 -15.06 -1.24 9.11
N ALA A 65 -13.82 -0.74 9.14
CA ALA A 65 -13.24 -0.15 10.34
C ALA A 65 -13.89 1.20 10.66
N VAL A 66 -14.14 2.04 9.65
CA VAL A 66 -14.79 3.35 9.83
C VAL A 66 -16.22 3.19 10.37
N SER A 67 -17.01 2.27 9.81
CA SER A 67 -18.40 2.05 10.27
C SER A 67 -18.52 1.50 11.70
N ARG A 68 -17.44 0.92 12.25
CA ARG A 68 -17.40 0.49 13.66
C ARG A 68 -17.17 1.65 14.63
N VAL A 69 -16.49 2.71 14.22
CA VAL A 69 -16.23 3.88 15.08
C VAL A 69 -17.52 4.67 15.31
N ASP A 70 -18.36 4.82 14.29
CA ASP A 70 -19.66 5.52 14.41
C ASP A 70 -20.65 4.79 15.35
N ASN A 71 -20.57 3.44 15.39
CA ASN A 71 -21.46 2.61 16.21
C ASN A 71 -21.02 2.50 17.68
N LEU A 72 -19.75 2.77 17.99
CA LEU A 72 -19.27 2.89 19.37
C LEU A 72 -19.65 4.24 19.99
N ASN A 73 -19.66 5.31 19.19
CA ASN A 73 -19.95 6.65 19.68
C ASN A 73 -21.46 6.87 19.98
N THR A 74 -22.34 6.10 19.34
CA THR A 74 -23.80 6.16 19.57
C THR A 74 -24.24 5.38 20.83
N THR A 75 -23.49 4.34 21.23
CA THR A 75 -23.84 3.54 22.41
C THR A 75 -23.31 4.16 23.72
N ALA A 76 -22.25 4.99 23.64
CA ALA A 76 -21.73 5.72 24.79
C ALA A 76 -22.59 6.93 25.20
N THR A 77 -23.44 7.46 24.32
CA THR A 77 -24.31 8.63 24.61
C THR A 77 -25.68 8.26 25.20
N VAL A 78 -26.11 7.00 25.14
CA VAL A 78 -27.49 6.61 25.54
C VAL A 78 -27.61 6.10 26.99
N VAL A 79 -26.50 5.93 27.71
CA VAL A 79 -26.50 5.44 29.11
C VAL A 79 -26.12 6.51 30.14
N VAL A 80 -25.98 7.78 29.75
CA VAL A 80 -25.67 8.90 30.68
C VAL A 80 -26.66 10.06 30.48
N SER A 81 -27.97 9.80 30.57
CA SER A 81 -28.97 10.89 30.57
C SER A 81 -30.11 10.68 31.56
N ARG A 82 -29.91 9.83 32.57
CA ARG A 82 -30.79 9.75 33.73
C ARG A 82 -29.91 9.72 34.97
N SER A 83 -30.04 10.74 35.81
CA SER A 83 -29.42 10.90 37.15
C SER A 83 -28.27 11.91 37.25
N ILE A 84 -28.38 13.14 36.75
CA ILE A 84 -27.78 14.31 37.43
C ILE A 84 -28.68 15.52 37.17
N ASP A 85 -29.83 15.54 37.83
CA ASP A 85 -30.48 16.80 38.19
C ASP A 85 -29.70 17.32 39.42
N GLU A 86 -29.40 18.62 39.44
CA GLU A 86 -28.73 19.35 40.52
C GLU A 86 -27.21 19.20 40.64
N LEU A 87 -26.47 20.18 40.09
CA LEU A 87 -25.37 20.87 40.77
C LEU A 87 -24.91 22.07 39.92
N GLU A 88 -25.49 23.23 40.20
CA GLU A 88 -24.86 24.52 39.91
C GLU A 88 -23.62 24.67 40.79
N THR A 89 -22.42 24.76 40.22
CA THR A 89 -21.29 25.47 40.82
C THR A 89 -20.29 25.91 39.74
N ASP A 90 -20.25 27.23 39.58
CA ASP A 90 -19.17 28.08 39.08
C ASP A 90 -17.73 27.54 39.32
N SER A 91 -16.89 27.51 38.28
CA SER A 91 -15.48 27.92 38.38
C SER A 91 -14.80 28.09 37.02
N SER A 92 -14.63 29.35 36.61
CA SER A 92 -13.39 29.95 36.06
C SER A 92 -12.59 29.21 34.97
N THR A 93 -12.71 29.74 33.74
CA THR A 93 -11.66 30.10 32.77
C THR A 93 -10.30 29.40 32.79
N GLY A 94 -9.96 28.82 31.63
CA GLY A 94 -8.60 28.57 31.15
C GLY A 94 -8.61 28.43 29.63
N ASN A 95 -8.61 29.57 28.93
CA ASN A 95 -8.34 29.66 27.49
C ASN A 95 -6.81 29.58 27.35
N ASP A 96 -6.28 28.47 26.87
CA ASP A 96 -4.89 28.37 26.42
C ASP A 96 -4.95 28.40 24.89
N GLU A 97 -4.95 29.62 24.37
CA GLU A 97 -4.46 29.92 23.02
C GLU A 97 -2.94 30.05 23.10
N ASP A 98 -2.29 29.84 21.95
CA ASP A 98 -0.84 29.78 21.69
C ASP A 98 -0.34 28.32 21.59
N ASP A 99 0.23 27.85 20.48
CA ASP A 99 0.86 28.56 19.38
C ASP A 99 0.88 27.65 18.14
N ASP A 100 0.64 28.26 16.98
CA ASP A 100 0.93 27.72 15.66
C ASP A 100 2.45 27.54 15.53
N ASP A 101 2.92 26.40 15.03
CA ASP A 101 4.19 26.36 14.30
C ASP A 101 4.09 25.30 13.20
N GLU A 102 3.58 25.80 12.07
CA GLU A 102 4.08 25.68 10.70
C GLU A 102 4.69 24.32 10.27
N GLU A 103 4.11 23.82 9.19
CA GLU A 103 4.64 22.74 8.36
C GLU A 103 6.05 23.07 7.86
N ASP A 104 7.03 22.17 8.07
CA ASP A 104 8.28 22.18 7.31
C ASP A 104 8.34 20.96 6.37
N ASP A 105 8.32 21.33 5.10
CA ASP A 105 8.35 20.56 3.87
C ASP A 105 9.79 20.19 3.52
N ASP A 106 10.29 19.07 4.04
CA ASP A 106 11.53 18.48 3.54
C ASP A 106 11.27 17.50 2.40
N ASN A 107 10.79 18.07 1.28
CA ASN A 107 10.98 17.52 -0.06
C ASN A 107 12.47 17.56 -0.42
N ALA A 108 13.24 16.58 0.09
CA ALA A 108 14.62 16.35 -0.33
C ALA A 108 14.65 15.81 -1.77
N ASP A 109 14.70 16.76 -2.70
CA ASP A 109 15.07 16.61 -4.11
C ASP A 109 16.40 15.84 -4.25
N THR A 110 16.34 14.53 -4.47
CA THR A 110 17.49 13.75 -4.94
C THR A 110 17.45 13.65 -6.46
N THR A 111 17.59 14.78 -7.16
CA THR A 111 17.99 14.82 -8.56
C THR A 111 19.46 14.43 -8.71
N GLU A 112 19.77 13.14 -8.54
CA GLU A 112 21.03 12.59 -9.02
C GLU A 112 21.04 12.58 -10.55
N LYS A 113 21.57 13.66 -11.13
CA LYS A 113 21.93 13.72 -12.55
C LYS A 113 22.93 12.59 -12.86
N PRO A 114 22.66 11.69 -13.83
CA PRO A 114 23.59 10.61 -14.16
C PRO A 114 24.88 11.17 -14.81
N PRO A 115 26.06 10.59 -14.52
CA PRO A 115 27.34 11.11 -15.03
C PRO A 115 27.46 10.96 -16.55
N GLU A 116 28.03 11.99 -17.18
CA GLU A 116 28.23 12.11 -18.63
C GLU A 116 29.10 10.97 -19.19
N LYS A 117 28.60 10.29 -20.22
CA LYS A 117 29.36 9.30 -21.00
C LYS A 117 30.45 10.00 -21.80
N LYS A 118 31.71 9.87 -21.39
CA LYS A 118 32.85 10.19 -22.26
C LYS A 118 32.86 9.21 -23.46
N ARG A 119 32.53 9.71 -24.65
CA ARG A 119 32.78 9.00 -25.92
C ARG A 119 34.28 8.81 -26.09
N LYS A 120 34.77 7.56 -26.11
CA LYS A 120 36.09 7.25 -26.67
C LYS A 120 35.92 7.07 -28.18
N THR A 121 36.45 8.03 -28.93
CA THR A 121 36.71 7.88 -30.37
C THR A 121 37.94 7.01 -30.54
N LYS A 122 37.83 5.92 -31.29
CA LYS A 122 38.95 5.37 -32.04
C LYS A 122 38.42 4.65 -33.28
#